data_AF-A0A2V8U190-F1
#
_entry.id   AF-A0A2V8U190-F1
#
_cell.length_a   1.000
_cell.length_b   1.000
_cell.length_c   1.000
_cell.angle_alpha   90.00
_cell.angle_beta   90.00
_cell.angle_gamma   90.00
#
_symmetry.space_group_name_H-M   'P 1'
#
loop_
_entity.id
_entity.type
_entity.pdbx_description
1 polymer ?
#
loop_
_entity_poly.entity_id
_entity_poly.type
_entity_poly.pdbx_seq_one_letter_code
_entity_poly.pdbx_strand_id
1 'polypeptide(L)'
;PDENGKAALVYTYYGGGRFRLFRTTPGEPESIIRPAEQAREPAEIQPFQAPLQLSLDDDKKKTYDKLRFHVESAPSVLVGVADDGTVLSNAQILMSDLLGDHRMFFSFQSVSTFSNFYYSYFNLKHRWNWSTFATDYRDFYIVQALSSGATLRSRQFSRFTGAGAEIAYPFNRYYRIGASVGYFDRSIDRPFGVNPVTFQTEFASLSESFPQVGWNLSGDTTRYKEFGPYHGQRFELDQDWAPTLSASGDTDLFHSGTFVNTSLDYRLYRRATSRSLLALRLVGAVSSGRGYNIYSMGGLNQLRGYDFREFFGSRVSFMNLEYRFPLVDALAFPFGVIRDLRGFLFLDVGSAWFAGGDFYDPRLGFQVTGAINGGLDANTVILDAFNNPVNRRYKFWDSKNGKLGDGRASYGFGWGFYLGPFQLTWSFAKQFPNTVEVCNTVCDPTIPGDSYTANPCSLTRVDDPFRKGGTVSQFYIAREF
;
A
#
# COMPACT_ATOMS: atom_id res chain seq x y z
N PRO A 1 29.79 41.71 -2.46
CA PRO A 1 30.67 42.91 -2.57
C PRO A 1 31.40 43.15 -1.25
N ASP A 2 32.63 43.69 -1.28
CA ASP A 2 33.32 44.21 -0.09
C ASP A 2 32.64 45.46 0.47
N GLU A 3 33.13 45.95 1.61
CA GLU A 3 32.59 47.15 2.30
C GLU A 3 32.66 48.40 1.42
N ASN A 4 33.43 48.37 0.33
CA ASN A 4 33.59 49.43 -0.65
C ASN A 4 32.86 49.12 -1.98
N GLY A 5 32.00 48.09 -2.03
CA GLY A 5 31.21 47.75 -3.20
C GLY A 5 31.95 46.99 -4.31
N LYS A 6 33.21 46.60 -4.14
CA LYS A 6 33.96 45.82 -5.13
C LYS A 6 33.58 44.33 -5.08
N ALA A 7 33.74 43.63 -6.21
CA ALA A 7 33.57 42.18 -6.25
C ALA A 7 34.49 41.51 -5.22
N ALA A 8 33.97 40.53 -4.46
CA ALA A 8 34.74 39.80 -3.46
C ALA A 8 34.63 38.31 -3.77
N LEU A 9 35.78 37.63 -3.80
CA LEU A 9 35.86 36.19 -3.99
C LEU A 9 35.84 35.52 -2.62
N VAL A 10 34.91 34.59 -2.43
CA VAL A 10 34.81 33.78 -1.22
C VAL A 10 35.08 32.34 -1.62
N TYR A 11 36.04 31.70 -0.95
CA TYR A 11 36.42 30.31 -1.23
C TYR A 11 36.64 29.53 0.06
N THR A 12 36.39 28.23 0.01
CA THR A 12 36.61 27.31 1.11
C THR A 12 37.86 26.48 0.85
N TYR A 13 38.68 26.31 1.88
CA TYR A 13 39.83 25.42 1.82
C TYR A 13 39.75 24.40 2.96
N TYR A 14 40.04 23.15 2.61
CA TYR A 14 40.10 22.04 3.55
C TYR A 14 41.56 21.61 3.72
N GLY A 15 42.09 21.76 4.93
CA GLY A 15 43.44 21.36 5.28
C GLY A 15 43.59 21.16 6.78
N GLY A 16 44.34 20.14 7.19
CA GLY A 16 44.52 19.79 8.61
C GLY A 16 43.23 19.36 9.32
N GLY A 17 42.28 18.74 8.58
CA GLY A 17 41.05 18.21 9.16
C GLY A 17 39.96 19.24 9.45
N ARG A 18 40.08 20.49 8.97
CA ARG A 18 39.07 21.54 9.16
C ARG A 18 38.81 22.31 7.87
N PHE A 19 37.55 22.69 7.66
CA PHE A 19 37.18 23.67 6.63
C PHE A 19 37.40 25.08 7.15
N ARG A 20 38.02 25.92 6.32
CA ARG A 20 38.20 27.35 6.59
C ARG A 20 37.62 28.14 5.42
N LEU A 21 36.90 29.21 5.75
CA LEU A 21 36.34 30.15 4.79
C LEU A 21 37.32 31.31 4.64
N PHE A 22 37.70 31.59 3.40
CA PHE A 22 38.58 32.70 3.05
C PHE A 22 37.83 33.68 2.16
N ARG A 23 38.14 34.95 2.35
CA ARG A 23 37.64 36.04 1.53
C ARG A 23 38.84 36.81 1.00
N THR A 24 38.85 37.05 -0.30
CA THR A 24 39.85 37.90 -0.94
C THR A 24 39.16 38.86 -1.90
N THR A 25 39.75 40.05 -2.05
CA THR A 25 39.36 40.96 -3.12
C THR A 25 40.17 40.55 -4.35
N PRO A 26 39.55 40.02 -5.42
CA PRO A 26 40.26 39.67 -6.64
C PRO A 26 41.00 40.89 -7.18
N GLY A 27 42.22 40.66 -7.70
CA GLY A 27 43.00 41.68 -8.39
C GLY A 27 42.34 42.11 -9.71
N GLU A 28 43.03 42.96 -10.47
CA GLU A 28 42.57 43.29 -11.82
C GLU A 28 42.49 42.02 -12.67
N PRO A 29 41.38 41.82 -13.41
CA PRO A 29 41.23 40.63 -14.24
C PRO A 29 42.33 40.61 -15.31
N GLU A 30 43.11 39.53 -15.36
CA GLU A 30 44.16 39.34 -16.38
C GLU A 30 43.58 39.33 -17.81
N SER A 31 42.30 38.98 -17.96
CA SER A 31 41.56 39.11 -19.21
C SER A 31 40.06 39.26 -18.97
N ILE A 32 39.39 40.05 -19.80
CA ILE A 32 37.93 40.16 -19.82
C ILE A 32 37.45 39.47 -21.11
N ILE A 33 37.02 38.23 -20.98
CA ILE A 33 36.50 37.46 -22.12
C ILE A 33 35.07 37.92 -22.39
N ARG A 34 34.81 38.46 -23.59
CA ARG A 34 33.46 38.87 -23.99
C ARG A 34 32.61 37.63 -24.35
N PRO A 35 31.30 37.59 -24.07
CA PRO A 35 30.45 36.44 -24.39
C PRO A 35 30.54 35.97 -25.86
N ALA A 36 30.78 36.89 -26.80
CA ALA A 36 31.00 36.57 -28.22
C ALA A 36 32.35 35.89 -28.51
N GLU A 37 33.38 36.12 -27.69
CA GLU A 37 34.69 35.42 -27.73
C GLU A 37 34.64 34.08 -27.00
N GLN A 38 33.64 33.89 -26.14
CA GLN A 38 33.34 32.64 -25.45
C GLN A 38 32.52 31.66 -26.30
N ALA A 39 31.93 32.15 -27.41
CA ALA A 39 31.35 31.32 -28.46
C ALA A 39 32.48 30.63 -29.23
N ARG A 40 33.12 29.65 -28.57
CA ARG A 40 33.91 28.63 -29.28
C ARG A 40 32.94 27.93 -30.22
N GLU A 41 33.33 27.76 -31.49
CA GLU A 41 32.73 26.68 -32.27
C GLU A 41 32.72 25.42 -31.39
N PRO A 42 31.63 24.64 -31.37
CA PRO A 42 31.55 23.45 -30.53
C PRO A 42 32.81 22.65 -30.77
N ALA A 43 33.63 22.49 -29.72
CA ALA A 43 34.86 21.73 -29.85
C ALA A 43 34.47 20.37 -30.44
N GLU A 44 35.04 20.03 -31.60
CA GLU A 44 34.79 18.76 -32.25
C GLU A 44 35.07 17.69 -31.21
N ILE A 45 34.01 17.02 -30.74
CA ILE A 45 34.09 16.08 -29.63
C ILE A 45 34.86 14.88 -30.18
N GLN A 46 36.18 14.90 -30.03
CA GLN A 46 37.05 13.77 -30.26
C GLN A 46 36.48 12.63 -29.40
N PRO A 47 36.07 11.50 -30.00
CA PRO A 47 35.56 10.37 -29.24
C PRO A 47 36.58 10.01 -28.17
N PHE A 48 36.13 9.89 -26.93
CA PHE A 48 36.99 9.45 -25.84
C PHE A 48 37.62 8.10 -26.22
N GLN A 49 38.93 8.10 -26.44
CA GLN A 49 39.71 6.87 -26.60
C GLN A 49 40.33 6.53 -25.25
N ALA A 50 39.89 5.42 -24.66
CA ALA A 50 40.47 4.96 -23.41
C ALA A 50 41.97 4.66 -23.63
N PRO A 51 42.87 5.15 -22.76
CA PRO A 51 44.31 4.87 -22.87
C PRO A 51 44.65 3.39 -22.70
N LEU A 52 43.71 2.58 -22.20
CA LEU A 52 43.82 1.14 -22.09
C LEU A 52 42.77 0.49 -22.99
N GLN A 53 43.21 -0.11 -24.10
CA GLN A 53 42.40 -1.00 -24.91
C GLN A 53 42.73 -2.45 -24.50
N LEU A 54 41.96 -2.99 -23.57
CA LEU A 54 42.04 -4.41 -23.24
C LEU A 54 41.35 -5.20 -24.36
N SER A 55 42.15 -5.88 -25.20
CA SER A 55 41.62 -6.89 -26.10
C SER A 55 41.29 -8.15 -25.30
N LEU A 56 40.11 -8.72 -25.52
CA LEU A 56 39.78 -10.03 -24.98
C LEU A 56 40.72 -11.06 -25.59
N ASP A 57 41.40 -11.83 -24.75
CA ASP A 57 42.15 -13.01 -25.19
C ASP A 57 41.15 -14.08 -25.64
N ASP A 58 41.09 -14.34 -26.95
CA ASP A 58 40.15 -15.28 -27.55
C ASP A 58 40.31 -16.69 -27.00
N ASP A 59 41.53 -17.09 -26.63
CA ASP A 59 41.83 -18.41 -26.06
C ASP A 59 41.33 -18.55 -24.61
N LYS A 60 41.02 -17.42 -23.95
CA LYS A 60 40.44 -17.38 -22.61
C LYS A 60 38.91 -17.25 -22.62
N LYS A 61 38.29 -17.09 -23.78
CA LYS A 61 36.83 -17.08 -23.89
C LYS A 61 36.30 -18.47 -23.57
N LYS A 62 35.54 -18.56 -22.50
CA LYS A 62 34.80 -19.77 -22.14
C LYS A 62 33.35 -19.43 -21.87
N THR A 63 32.45 -20.33 -22.25
CA THR A 63 31.07 -20.29 -21.79
C THR A 63 31.05 -20.43 -20.27
N TYR A 64 30.18 -19.66 -19.63
CA TYR A 64 30.00 -19.73 -18.19
C TYR A 64 29.53 -21.14 -17.81
N ASP A 65 30.43 -21.89 -17.19
CA ASP A 65 30.37 -23.34 -17.00
C ASP A 65 29.76 -23.75 -15.66
N LYS A 66 29.82 -22.85 -14.66
CA LYS A 66 29.28 -23.11 -13.32
C LYS A 66 28.59 -21.87 -12.75
N LEU A 67 27.29 -21.99 -12.50
CA LEU A 67 26.51 -21.01 -11.75
C LEU A 67 27.04 -20.91 -10.32
N ARG A 68 27.65 -19.78 -10.00
CA ARG A 68 28.03 -19.41 -8.63
C ARG A 68 27.21 -18.21 -8.20
N PHE A 69 26.45 -18.36 -7.13
CA PHE A 69 25.66 -17.29 -6.56
C PHE A 69 26.45 -16.54 -5.49
N HIS A 70 26.26 -15.24 -5.46
CA HIS A 70 26.71 -14.36 -4.39
C HIS A 70 25.55 -13.47 -3.96
N VAL A 71 25.61 -12.98 -2.73
CA VAL A 71 24.63 -12.02 -2.23
C VAL A 71 24.83 -10.69 -2.97
N GLU A 72 23.82 -10.25 -3.73
CA GLU A 72 23.89 -9.09 -4.63
C GLU A 72 23.91 -7.77 -3.84
N SER A 73 23.23 -7.74 -2.70
CA SER A 73 23.15 -6.57 -1.82
C SER A 73 23.00 -6.97 -0.35
N ALA A 74 23.35 -6.07 0.57
CA ALA A 74 23.11 -6.29 1.99
C ALA A 74 21.63 -6.66 2.21
N PRO A 75 21.32 -7.73 2.97
CA PRO A 75 19.96 -8.13 3.24
C PRO A 75 19.12 -6.94 3.71
N SER A 76 18.01 -6.68 3.02
CA SER A 76 17.13 -5.58 3.35
C SER A 76 16.22 -6.02 4.48
N VAL A 77 16.41 -5.44 5.67
CA VAL A 77 15.50 -5.62 6.80
C VAL A 77 14.68 -4.34 6.98
N LEU A 78 13.38 -4.45 6.80
CA LEU A 78 12.41 -3.42 7.11
C LEU A 78 11.69 -3.82 8.39
N VAL A 79 11.65 -2.93 9.37
CA VAL A 79 10.72 -3.03 10.50
C VAL A 79 9.76 -1.86 10.39
N GLY A 80 8.48 -2.15 10.58
CA GLY A 80 7.42 -1.17 10.60
C GLY A 80 6.55 -1.33 11.83
N VAL A 81 5.86 -0.25 12.17
CA VAL A 81 4.85 -0.23 13.23
C VAL A 81 3.66 0.49 12.65
N ALA A 82 2.50 -0.16 12.67
CA ALA A 82 1.25 0.44 12.26
C ALA A 82 0.69 1.36 13.35
N ASP A 83 -0.26 2.20 12.96
CA ASP A 83 -0.89 3.19 13.83
C ASP A 83 -1.67 2.57 15.00
N ASP A 84 -2.06 1.29 14.88
CA ASP A 84 -2.67 0.50 15.94
C ASP A 84 -1.64 -0.19 16.88
N GLY A 85 -0.34 -0.06 16.60
CA GLY A 85 0.76 -0.71 17.31
C GLY A 85 1.19 -2.07 16.74
N THR A 86 0.57 -2.55 15.65
CA THR A 86 0.96 -3.81 15.00
C THR A 86 2.37 -3.72 14.45
N VAL A 87 3.24 -4.64 14.87
CA VAL A 87 4.61 -4.72 14.37
C VAL A 87 4.67 -5.51 13.06
N LEU A 88 5.37 -4.95 12.10
CA LEU A 88 5.64 -5.49 10.78
C LEU A 88 7.14 -5.68 10.65
N SER A 89 7.58 -6.79 10.08
CA SER A 89 8.96 -6.96 9.68
C SER A 89 9.04 -7.68 8.35
N ASN A 90 10.06 -7.35 7.57
CA ASN A 90 10.35 -7.98 6.29
C ASN A 90 11.87 -8.07 6.15
N ALA A 91 12.38 -9.27 5.94
CA ALA A 91 13.77 -9.54 5.61
C ALA A 91 13.85 -10.09 4.18
N GLN A 92 14.64 -9.43 3.33
CA GLN A 92 14.81 -9.80 1.94
C GLN A 92 16.27 -10.09 1.64
N ILE A 93 16.51 -11.20 0.95
CA ILE A 93 17.84 -11.63 0.50
C ILE A 93 17.77 -11.83 -1.01
N LEU A 94 18.67 -11.16 -1.74
CA LEU A 94 18.83 -11.30 -3.17
C LEU A 94 20.21 -11.86 -3.47
N MET A 95 20.23 -12.96 -4.21
CA MET A 95 21.46 -13.60 -4.68
C MET A 95 21.47 -13.60 -6.20
N SER A 96 22.62 -13.33 -6.80
CA SER A 96 22.79 -13.33 -8.26
C SER A 96 24.04 -14.10 -8.67
N ASP A 97 24.07 -14.55 -9.92
CA ASP A 97 25.31 -14.98 -10.56
C ASP A 97 26.16 -13.77 -10.98
N LEU A 98 27.36 -14.02 -11.51
CA LEU A 98 28.33 -12.96 -11.87
C LEU A 98 27.75 -11.95 -12.88
N LEU A 99 26.92 -12.40 -13.82
CA LEU A 99 26.34 -11.53 -14.85
C LEU A 99 24.96 -10.96 -14.46
N GLY A 100 24.35 -11.48 -13.40
CA GLY A 100 22.99 -11.10 -12.99
C GLY A 100 21.88 -11.70 -13.86
N ASP A 101 22.23 -12.67 -14.71
CA ASP A 101 21.33 -13.45 -15.56
C ASP A 101 20.45 -14.39 -14.73
N HIS A 102 20.96 -14.86 -13.60
CA HIS A 102 20.28 -15.78 -12.71
C HIS A 102 20.17 -15.17 -11.32
N ARG A 103 18.96 -15.13 -10.76
CA ARG A 103 18.73 -14.55 -9.44
C ARG A 103 17.88 -15.45 -8.56
N MET A 104 18.17 -15.46 -7.26
CA MET A 104 17.33 -16.06 -6.23
C MET A 104 16.91 -14.96 -5.26
N PHE A 105 15.61 -14.86 -5.00
CA PHE A 105 15.04 -13.91 -4.08
C PHE A 105 14.32 -14.65 -2.97
N PHE A 106 14.61 -14.26 -1.73
CA PHE A 106 13.97 -14.77 -0.53
C PHE A 106 13.34 -13.57 0.19
N SER A 107 12.09 -13.70 0.59
CA SER A 107 11.37 -12.71 1.38
C SER A 107 10.71 -13.40 2.57
N PHE A 108 11.08 -12.98 3.76
CA PHE A 108 10.53 -13.45 5.02
C PHE A 108 9.79 -12.27 5.65
N GLN A 109 8.48 -12.38 5.82
CA GLN A 109 7.69 -11.33 6.43
C GLN A 109 7.11 -11.84 7.75
N SER A 110 7.03 -10.97 8.74
CA SER A 110 6.23 -11.22 9.93
C SER A 110 5.32 -10.04 10.19
N VAL A 111 4.05 -10.32 10.42
CA VAL A 111 3.04 -9.33 10.78
C VAL A 111 2.26 -9.87 11.96
N SER A 112 2.26 -9.12 13.07
CA SER A 112 1.67 -9.60 14.33
C SER A 112 2.26 -10.97 14.71
N THR A 113 1.45 -12.01 14.89
CA THR A 113 1.89 -13.39 15.18
C THR A 113 2.13 -14.24 13.92
N PHE A 114 1.92 -13.70 12.73
CA PHE A 114 2.01 -14.45 11.47
C PHE A 114 3.40 -14.33 10.85
N SER A 115 3.85 -15.41 10.25
CA SER A 115 5.08 -15.49 9.47
C SER A 115 4.75 -15.96 8.06
N ASN A 116 5.32 -15.27 7.08
CA ASN A 116 5.13 -15.51 5.66
C ASN A 116 6.48 -15.71 4.97
N PHE A 117 6.47 -16.56 3.96
CA PHE A 117 7.65 -16.89 3.16
C PHE A 117 7.33 -16.79 1.67
N TYR A 118 8.27 -16.21 0.93
CA TYR A 118 8.27 -16.21 -0.52
C TYR A 118 9.68 -16.47 -1.02
N TYR A 119 9.80 -17.41 -1.95
CA TYR A 119 11.02 -17.69 -2.68
C TYR A 119 10.74 -17.61 -4.17
N SER A 120 11.68 -17.04 -4.92
CA SER A 120 11.64 -17.08 -6.38
C SER A 120 13.02 -17.20 -7.00
N TYR A 121 13.10 -17.98 -8.07
CA TYR A 121 14.24 -18.04 -8.95
C TYR A 121 13.91 -17.36 -10.28
N PHE A 122 14.82 -16.54 -10.81
CA PHE A 122 14.68 -15.83 -12.07
C PHE A 122 15.78 -16.26 -13.04
N ASN A 123 15.40 -16.42 -14.30
CA ASN A 123 16.31 -16.53 -15.44
C ASN A 123 16.01 -15.39 -16.43
N LEU A 124 16.99 -14.50 -16.55
CA LEU A 124 16.97 -13.25 -17.31
C LEU A 124 17.97 -13.28 -18.49
N LYS A 125 18.59 -14.44 -18.74
CA LYS A 125 19.63 -14.61 -19.77
C LYS A 125 19.15 -14.25 -21.17
N HIS A 126 17.86 -14.45 -21.45
CA HIS A 126 17.25 -14.15 -22.73
C HIS A 126 16.15 -13.12 -22.56
N ARG A 127 15.72 -12.49 -23.65
CA ARG A 127 14.65 -11.49 -23.62
C ARG A 127 13.34 -12.05 -23.04
N TRP A 128 13.05 -13.33 -23.28
CA TRP A 128 11.99 -14.03 -22.58
C TRP A 128 12.50 -14.41 -21.19
N ASN A 129 12.10 -13.60 -20.22
CA ASN A 129 12.41 -13.86 -18.82
C ASN A 129 11.45 -14.92 -18.31
N TRP A 130 11.93 -15.83 -17.47
CA TRP A 130 11.04 -16.73 -16.74
C TRP A 130 11.45 -16.84 -15.28
N SER A 131 10.48 -17.15 -14.44
CA SER A 131 10.69 -17.36 -13.02
C SER A 131 9.90 -18.56 -12.51
N THR A 132 10.36 -19.14 -11.42
CA THR A 132 9.58 -20.06 -10.59
C THR A 132 9.51 -19.51 -9.19
N PHE A 133 8.41 -19.76 -8.49
CA PHE A 133 8.22 -19.26 -7.14
C PHE A 133 7.47 -20.26 -6.26
N ALA A 134 7.67 -20.12 -4.95
CA ALA A 134 6.93 -20.83 -3.92
C ALA A 134 6.60 -19.86 -2.78
N THR A 135 5.42 -20.03 -2.17
CA THR A 135 4.94 -19.15 -1.12
C THR A 135 4.15 -19.89 -0.06
N ASP A 136 4.26 -19.41 1.18
CA ASP A 136 3.35 -19.69 2.29
C ASP A 136 3.02 -18.34 2.93
N TYR A 137 1.79 -17.87 2.69
CA TYR A 137 1.32 -16.56 3.10
C TYR A 137 0.10 -16.68 4.00
N ARG A 138 0.07 -15.92 5.08
CA ARG A 138 -1.03 -15.82 6.04
C ARG A 138 -1.48 -14.38 6.13
N ASP A 139 -2.79 -14.23 6.22
CA ASP A 139 -3.49 -12.96 6.33
C ASP A 139 -4.51 -12.99 7.50
N PHE A 140 -4.85 -11.83 8.07
CA PHE A 140 -5.69 -11.70 9.28
C PHE A 140 -6.60 -10.46 9.29
N TYR A 141 -7.75 -10.59 9.94
CA TYR A 141 -8.68 -9.48 10.16
C TYR A 141 -8.36 -8.75 11.46
N ILE A 142 -8.83 -7.50 11.52
CA ILE A 142 -9.13 -6.82 12.77
C ILE A 142 -10.65 -6.70 12.85
N VAL A 143 -11.24 -7.32 13.88
CA VAL A 143 -12.70 -7.34 14.09
C VAL A 143 -13.01 -6.88 15.51
N GLN A 144 -14.10 -6.15 15.71
CA GLN A 144 -14.54 -5.73 17.03
C GLN A 144 -15.61 -6.67 17.57
N ALA A 145 -15.48 -7.07 18.84
CA ALA A 145 -16.58 -7.72 19.55
C ALA A 145 -17.67 -6.66 19.82
N LEU A 146 -18.86 -6.83 19.23
CA LEU A 146 -19.92 -5.82 19.30
C LEU A 146 -20.49 -5.67 20.72
N SER A 147 -20.48 -6.74 21.53
CA SER A 147 -20.98 -6.73 22.92
C SER A 147 -20.08 -5.98 23.91
N SER A 148 -18.76 -5.99 23.71
CA SER A 148 -17.79 -5.40 24.65
C SER A 148 -17.03 -4.22 24.09
N GLY A 149 -17.16 -3.95 22.79
CA GLY A 149 -16.31 -3.00 22.07
C GLY A 149 -14.83 -3.40 22.03
N ALA A 150 -14.47 -4.61 22.48
CA ALA A 150 -13.09 -5.07 22.49
C ALA A 150 -12.62 -5.40 21.06
N THR A 151 -11.48 -4.86 20.66
CA THR A 151 -10.86 -5.19 19.37
C THR A 151 -10.19 -6.57 19.43
N LEU A 152 -10.66 -7.52 18.61
CA LEU A 152 -10.02 -8.81 18.37
C LEU A 152 -8.99 -8.64 17.24
N ARG A 153 -7.73 -8.41 17.64
CA ARG A 153 -6.65 -7.95 16.74
C ARG A 153 -5.92 -9.03 15.94
N SER A 154 -6.39 -10.28 15.88
CA SER A 154 -5.53 -11.36 15.35
C SER A 154 -6.26 -12.63 14.91
N ARG A 155 -7.43 -12.52 14.26
CA ARG A 155 -8.03 -13.71 13.65
C ARG A 155 -7.45 -13.92 12.26
N GLN A 156 -6.67 -14.99 12.06
CA GLN A 156 -6.23 -15.41 10.73
C GLN A 156 -7.47 -15.62 9.85
N PHE A 157 -7.51 -14.98 8.68
CA PHE A 157 -8.62 -15.19 7.75
C PHE A 157 -8.21 -15.82 6.44
N SER A 158 -6.93 -15.79 6.09
CA SER A 158 -6.49 -16.52 4.91
C SER A 158 -5.14 -17.14 5.16
N ARG A 159 -4.96 -18.37 4.69
CA ARG A 159 -3.67 -18.97 4.47
C ARG A 159 -3.64 -19.45 3.02
N PHE A 160 -2.56 -19.14 2.33
CA PHE A 160 -2.34 -19.49 0.94
C PHE A 160 -0.94 -20.06 0.79
N THR A 161 -0.84 -21.30 0.34
CA THR A 161 0.42 -22.02 0.18
C THR A 161 0.46 -22.62 -1.20
N GLY A 162 1.58 -22.48 -1.92
CA GLY A 162 1.73 -23.12 -3.22
C GLY A 162 2.95 -22.68 -3.99
N ALA A 163 2.97 -23.04 -5.26
CA ALA A 163 4.09 -22.77 -6.15
C ALA A 163 3.60 -22.52 -7.58
N GLY A 164 4.41 -21.82 -8.36
CA GLY A 164 4.09 -21.48 -9.73
C GLY A 164 5.29 -21.07 -10.56
N ALA A 165 5.01 -20.71 -11.79
CA ALA A 165 5.96 -20.19 -12.75
C ALA A 165 5.38 -18.98 -13.47
N GLU A 166 6.26 -18.09 -13.91
CA GLU A 166 5.90 -16.92 -14.71
C GLU A 166 6.82 -16.84 -15.93
N ILE A 167 6.27 -16.36 -17.04
CA ILE A 167 7.03 -15.93 -18.21
C ILE A 167 6.70 -14.47 -18.50
N ALA A 168 7.72 -13.66 -18.78
CA ALA A 168 7.56 -12.24 -19.05
C ALA A 168 8.34 -11.79 -20.29
N TYR A 169 7.70 -10.91 -21.08
CA TYR A 169 8.29 -10.23 -22.22
C TYR A 169 8.42 -8.74 -21.94
N PRO A 170 9.66 -8.21 -21.76
CA PRO A 170 9.91 -6.79 -21.69
C PRO A 170 9.86 -6.18 -23.11
N PHE A 171 8.88 -5.31 -23.33
CA PHE A 171 8.80 -4.51 -24.56
C PHE A 171 9.98 -3.55 -24.66
N ASN A 172 10.35 -2.96 -23.53
CA ASN A 172 11.53 -2.13 -23.33
C ASN A 172 11.92 -2.14 -21.84
N ARG A 173 12.84 -1.26 -21.43
CA ARG A 173 13.30 -1.15 -20.03
C ARG A 173 12.19 -0.84 -19.02
N TYR A 174 11.10 -0.21 -19.46
CA TYR A 174 10.07 0.34 -18.59
C TYR A 174 8.79 -0.49 -18.56
N TYR A 175 8.44 -1.19 -19.65
CA TYR A 175 7.16 -1.88 -19.79
C TYR A 175 7.34 -3.37 -20.09
N ARG A 176 6.58 -4.21 -19.39
CA ARG A 176 6.59 -5.67 -19.54
C ARG A 176 5.17 -6.24 -19.46
N ILE A 177 4.93 -7.31 -20.21
CA ILE A 177 3.76 -8.17 -20.07
C ILE A 177 4.22 -9.55 -19.59
N GLY A 178 3.43 -10.19 -18.73
CA GLY A 178 3.71 -11.52 -18.23
C GLY A 178 2.47 -12.40 -18.17
N ALA A 179 2.71 -13.70 -18.07
CA ALA A 179 1.72 -14.73 -17.83
C ALA A 179 2.21 -15.67 -16.74
N SER A 180 1.31 -16.13 -15.89
CA SER A 180 1.61 -16.98 -14.75
C SER A 180 0.73 -18.24 -14.73
N VAL A 181 1.29 -19.30 -14.18
CA VAL A 181 0.55 -20.52 -13.83
C VAL A 181 1.03 -21.00 -12.46
N GLY A 182 0.11 -21.50 -11.63
CA GLY A 182 0.45 -22.03 -10.32
C GLY A 182 -0.58 -23.01 -9.80
N TYR A 183 -0.25 -23.65 -8.70
CA TYR A 183 -1.16 -24.50 -7.94
C TYR A 183 -1.06 -24.13 -6.46
N PHE A 184 -2.22 -23.97 -5.83
CA PHE A 184 -2.31 -23.44 -4.49
C PHE A 184 -3.35 -24.17 -3.64
N ASP A 185 -3.02 -24.30 -2.37
CA ASP A 185 -3.94 -24.65 -1.30
C ASP A 185 -4.26 -23.38 -0.50
N ARG A 186 -5.54 -23.12 -0.30
CA ARG A 186 -6.06 -21.96 0.43
C ARG A 186 -6.97 -22.42 1.56
N SER A 187 -6.80 -21.82 2.73
CA SER A 187 -7.81 -21.83 3.80
C SER A 187 -8.28 -20.39 4.00
N ILE A 188 -9.59 -20.16 4.09
CA ILE A 188 -10.18 -18.84 4.25
C ILE A 188 -11.32 -18.83 5.28
N ASP A 189 -11.29 -17.92 6.25
CA ASP A 189 -12.40 -17.64 7.16
C ASP A 189 -13.23 -16.46 6.61
N ARG A 190 -14.50 -16.69 6.35
CA ARG A 190 -15.44 -15.68 5.85
C ARG A 190 -16.44 -15.27 6.94
N PRO A 191 -16.55 -13.97 7.26
CA PRO A 191 -17.56 -13.50 8.21
C PRO A 191 -18.93 -13.54 7.55
N PHE A 192 -19.96 -14.00 8.28
CA PHE A 192 -21.29 -14.22 7.70
C PHE A 192 -22.47 -13.74 8.52
N GLY A 193 -22.25 -13.44 9.79
CA GLY A 193 -23.34 -13.12 10.68
C GLY A 193 -22.81 -12.62 12.01
N VAL A 194 -23.76 -12.32 12.89
CA VAL A 194 -23.50 -12.01 14.29
C VAL A 194 -24.32 -12.98 15.12
N ASN A 195 -23.67 -13.61 16.09
CA ASN A 195 -24.36 -14.46 17.04
C ASN A 195 -25.34 -13.60 17.85
N PRO A 196 -26.65 -13.90 17.86
CA PRO A 196 -27.66 -13.04 18.48
C PRO A 196 -27.59 -13.02 20.01
N VAL A 197 -26.85 -13.96 20.63
CA VAL A 197 -26.68 -14.05 22.08
C VAL A 197 -25.38 -13.41 22.53
N THR A 198 -24.26 -13.71 21.86
CA THR A 198 -22.93 -13.22 22.26
C THR A 198 -22.54 -11.91 21.56
N PHE A 199 -23.27 -11.51 20.53
CA PHE A 199 -22.97 -10.39 19.63
C PHE A 199 -21.56 -10.46 19.03
N GLN A 200 -21.06 -11.66 18.80
CA GLN A 200 -19.78 -11.90 18.14
C GLN A 200 -19.99 -12.17 16.65
N THR A 201 -19.10 -11.66 15.80
CA THR A 201 -19.10 -12.01 14.38
C THR A 201 -18.81 -13.50 14.20
N GLU A 202 -19.66 -14.20 13.47
CA GLU A 202 -19.50 -15.62 13.14
C GLU A 202 -18.79 -15.79 11.80
N PHE A 203 -18.01 -16.87 11.69
CA PHE A 203 -17.16 -17.14 10.53
C PHE A 203 -17.32 -18.58 10.06
N ALA A 204 -17.33 -18.77 8.74
CA ALA A 204 -17.25 -20.07 8.10
C ALA A 204 -15.82 -20.26 7.56
N SER A 205 -15.18 -21.37 7.92
CA SER A 205 -13.85 -21.74 7.43
C SER A 205 -13.97 -22.65 6.22
N LEU A 206 -13.41 -22.22 5.10
CA LEU A 206 -13.33 -22.97 3.86
C LEU A 206 -11.88 -23.38 3.62
N SER A 207 -11.65 -24.59 3.11
CA SER A 207 -10.36 -25.02 2.59
C SER A 207 -10.53 -25.51 1.16
N GLU A 208 -9.63 -25.12 0.28
CA GLU A 208 -9.73 -25.43 -1.15
C GLU A 208 -8.36 -25.52 -1.80
N SER A 209 -8.29 -26.27 -2.89
CA SER A 209 -7.12 -26.32 -3.76
C SER A 209 -7.51 -25.96 -5.18
N PHE A 210 -6.63 -25.25 -5.88
CA PHE A 210 -6.91 -24.79 -7.23
C PHE A 210 -5.62 -24.56 -8.04
N PRO A 211 -5.63 -24.88 -9.34
CA PRO A 211 -4.72 -24.24 -10.27
C PRO A 211 -5.10 -22.77 -10.44
N GLN A 212 -4.14 -21.94 -10.79
CA GLN A 212 -4.33 -20.54 -11.13
C GLN A 212 -3.62 -20.26 -12.45
N VAL A 213 -4.26 -19.48 -13.31
CA VAL A 213 -3.66 -18.91 -14.52
C VAL A 213 -3.88 -17.42 -14.49
N GLY A 214 -2.84 -16.65 -14.73
CA GLY A 214 -2.90 -15.20 -14.68
C GLY A 214 -2.09 -14.52 -15.76
N TRP A 215 -2.31 -13.21 -15.87
CA TRP A 215 -1.49 -12.32 -16.68
C TRP A 215 -1.23 -11.02 -15.91
N ASN A 216 -0.08 -10.41 -16.20
CA ASN A 216 0.30 -9.12 -15.63
C ASN A 216 0.76 -8.15 -16.72
N LEU A 217 0.49 -6.87 -16.52
CA LEU A 217 1.05 -5.77 -17.29
C LEU A 217 1.60 -4.75 -16.31
N SER A 218 2.89 -4.43 -16.44
CA SER A 218 3.53 -3.48 -15.56
C SER A 218 4.39 -2.48 -16.31
N GLY A 219 4.48 -1.28 -15.72
CA GLY A 219 5.25 -0.17 -16.23
C GLY A 219 5.93 0.57 -15.08
N ASP A 220 7.20 0.94 -15.21
CA ASP A 220 7.86 1.82 -14.25
C ASP A 220 8.81 2.82 -14.96
N THR A 221 8.52 4.10 -14.82
CA THR A 221 9.34 5.22 -15.33
C THR A 221 9.80 6.15 -14.20
N THR A 222 9.67 5.69 -12.95
CA THR A 222 9.91 6.47 -11.74
C THR A 222 11.40 6.78 -11.58
N ARG A 223 11.69 8.07 -11.38
CA ARG A 223 13.00 8.59 -11.05
C ARG A 223 13.04 8.91 -9.57
N TYR A 224 14.11 8.49 -8.92
CA TYR A 224 14.30 8.66 -7.48
C TYR A 224 15.27 9.81 -7.18
N LYS A 225 15.08 10.38 -5.99
CA LYS A 225 16.05 11.24 -5.30
C LYS A 225 16.40 10.62 -3.95
N GLU A 226 17.29 11.26 -3.21
CA GLU A 226 17.68 10.87 -1.86
C GLU A 226 16.48 10.66 -0.92
N PHE A 227 15.37 11.36 -1.17
CA PHE A 227 14.13 11.31 -0.40
C PHE A 227 13.04 10.40 -0.99
N GLY A 228 13.35 9.59 -2.01
CA GLY A 228 12.40 8.66 -2.63
C GLY A 228 11.89 9.06 -4.03
N PRO A 229 10.74 8.54 -4.46
CA PRO A 229 10.16 8.82 -5.78
C PRO A 229 9.95 10.32 -6.02
N TYR A 230 10.43 10.82 -7.15
CA TYR A 230 10.42 12.27 -7.45
C TYR A 230 9.67 12.63 -8.73
N HIS A 231 9.78 11.81 -9.78
CA HIS A 231 9.12 12.08 -11.04
C HIS A 231 8.88 10.79 -11.84
N GLY A 232 7.77 10.73 -12.57
CA GLY A 232 7.44 9.60 -13.44
C GLY A 232 6.19 8.90 -12.93
N GLN A 233 5.94 7.70 -13.46
CA GLN A 233 4.79 6.90 -13.08
C GLN A 233 5.15 5.42 -13.07
N ARG A 234 4.41 4.66 -12.28
CA ARG A 234 4.49 3.21 -12.20
C ARG A 234 3.10 2.62 -12.12
N PHE A 235 2.92 1.44 -12.68
CA PHE A 235 1.67 0.70 -12.56
C PHE A 235 1.91 -0.80 -12.60
N GLU A 236 1.00 -1.52 -11.97
CA GLU A 236 0.91 -2.97 -12.01
C GLU A 236 -0.57 -3.32 -12.13
N LEU A 237 -0.91 -4.03 -13.21
CA LEU A 237 -2.23 -4.55 -13.49
C LEU A 237 -2.13 -6.07 -13.57
N ASP A 238 -2.85 -6.77 -12.72
CA ASP A 238 -2.85 -8.22 -12.65
C ASP A 238 -4.26 -8.76 -12.74
N GLN A 239 -4.41 -9.91 -13.37
CA GLN A 239 -5.64 -10.69 -13.33
C GLN A 239 -5.33 -12.17 -13.27
N ASP A 240 -5.98 -12.84 -12.31
CA ASP A 240 -5.84 -14.27 -12.07
C ASP A 240 -7.21 -14.93 -12.15
N TRP A 241 -7.28 -16.05 -12.86
CA TRP A 241 -8.42 -16.95 -12.89
C TRP A 241 -8.03 -18.28 -12.23
N ALA A 242 -8.87 -18.74 -11.32
CA ALA A 242 -8.62 -19.95 -10.56
C ALA A 242 -9.92 -20.76 -10.41
N PRO A 243 -10.02 -21.93 -11.06
CA PRO A 243 -11.11 -22.87 -10.83
C PRO A 243 -10.82 -23.69 -9.57
N THR A 244 -11.79 -23.80 -8.67
CA THR A 244 -11.67 -24.71 -7.52
C THR A 244 -11.61 -26.16 -8.02
N LEU A 245 -10.56 -26.88 -7.63
CA LEU A 245 -10.38 -28.29 -7.96
C LEU A 245 -10.93 -29.20 -6.84
N SER A 246 -10.61 -28.86 -5.60
CA SER A 246 -11.13 -29.55 -4.42
C SER A 246 -11.49 -28.54 -3.34
N ALA A 247 -12.48 -28.85 -2.52
CA ALA A 247 -12.86 -28.03 -1.39
C ALA A 247 -13.46 -28.85 -0.25
N SER A 248 -13.33 -28.33 0.96
CA SER A 248 -13.99 -28.81 2.17
C SER A 248 -14.38 -27.63 3.06
N GLY A 249 -15.40 -27.83 3.90
CA GLY A 249 -15.98 -26.75 4.70
C GLY A 249 -16.98 -25.88 3.93
N ASP A 250 -17.50 -26.36 2.80
CA ASP A 250 -18.67 -25.76 2.15
C ASP A 250 -19.86 -25.79 3.11
N THR A 251 -20.64 -24.70 3.11
CA THR A 251 -21.87 -24.53 3.88
C THR A 251 -22.96 -24.01 2.95
N ASP A 252 -24.23 -24.09 3.35
CA ASP A 252 -25.35 -23.54 2.56
C ASP A 252 -25.23 -22.02 2.31
N LEU A 253 -24.41 -21.32 3.11
CA LEU A 253 -24.17 -19.88 3.02
C LEU A 253 -22.89 -19.52 2.24
N PHE A 254 -21.86 -20.38 2.27
CA PHE A 254 -20.59 -20.17 1.59
C PHE A 254 -20.15 -21.43 0.88
N HIS A 255 -20.04 -21.30 -0.44
CA HIS A 255 -19.47 -22.32 -1.28
C HIS A 255 -18.16 -21.86 -1.85
N SER A 256 -17.20 -22.77 -1.87
CA SER A 256 -16.07 -22.73 -2.78
C SER A 256 -16.53 -22.65 -4.24
N GLY A 257 -15.60 -22.27 -5.11
CA GLY A 257 -15.84 -22.30 -6.54
C GLY A 257 -14.96 -21.30 -7.27
N THR A 258 -15.00 -21.38 -8.60
CA THR A 258 -14.19 -20.55 -9.48
C THR A 258 -14.26 -19.08 -9.12
N PHE A 259 -13.09 -18.44 -9.12
CA PHE A 259 -12.96 -17.01 -8.89
C PHE A 259 -12.00 -16.34 -9.87
N VAL A 260 -12.19 -15.04 -10.03
CA VAL A 260 -11.32 -14.14 -10.79
C VAL A 260 -10.91 -13.01 -9.86
N ASN A 261 -9.60 -12.79 -9.74
CA ASN A 261 -9.03 -11.63 -9.07
C ASN A 261 -8.54 -10.65 -10.11
N THR A 262 -8.69 -9.36 -9.86
CA THR A 262 -8.11 -8.30 -10.69
C THR A 262 -7.62 -7.19 -9.77
N SER A 263 -6.37 -6.77 -9.92
CA SER A 263 -5.76 -5.71 -9.13
C SER A 263 -5.07 -4.67 -9.99
N LEU A 264 -5.08 -3.44 -9.51
CA LEU A 264 -4.37 -2.29 -10.07
C LEU A 264 -3.72 -1.51 -8.93
N ASP A 265 -2.42 -1.24 -9.02
CA ASP A 265 -1.72 -0.18 -8.26
C ASP A 265 -1.08 0.77 -9.27
N TYR A 266 -1.60 1.99 -9.39
CA TYR A 266 -1.06 3.05 -10.24
C TYR A 266 -0.52 4.17 -9.37
N ARG A 267 0.73 4.60 -9.62
CA ARG A 267 1.35 5.73 -8.93
C ARG A 267 1.91 6.74 -9.91
N LEU A 268 1.72 8.01 -9.62
CA LEU A 268 2.18 9.14 -10.41
C LEU A 268 2.90 10.14 -9.50
N TYR A 269 4.11 10.53 -9.91
CA TYR A 269 4.91 11.54 -9.24
C TYR A 269 5.20 12.68 -10.21
N ARG A 270 4.76 13.88 -9.85
CA ARG A 270 5.00 15.09 -10.62
C ARG A 270 5.77 16.09 -9.78
N ARG A 271 7.02 16.32 -10.17
CA ARG A 271 7.85 17.40 -9.61
C ARG A 271 7.10 18.72 -9.65
N ALA A 272 7.09 19.43 -8.53
CA ALA A 272 6.58 20.79 -8.41
C ALA A 272 7.76 21.79 -8.36
N THR A 273 8.81 21.47 -7.59
CA THR A 273 10.08 22.19 -7.55
C THR A 273 11.26 21.22 -7.58
N SER A 274 12.50 21.69 -7.44
CA SER A 274 13.67 20.82 -7.29
C SER A 274 13.59 19.90 -6.06
N ARG A 275 12.80 20.27 -5.04
CA ARG A 275 12.69 19.55 -3.77
C ARG A 275 11.24 19.30 -3.34
N SER A 276 10.23 19.54 -4.17
CA SER A 276 8.83 19.23 -3.85
C SER A 276 8.13 18.54 -5.01
N LEU A 277 7.09 17.75 -4.71
CA LEU A 277 6.33 16.98 -5.69
C LEU A 277 4.87 16.78 -5.29
N LEU A 278 4.04 16.55 -6.29
CA LEU A 278 2.71 15.97 -6.15
C LEU A 278 2.81 14.45 -6.37
N ALA A 279 2.29 13.66 -5.44
CA ALA A 279 2.18 12.20 -5.55
C ALA A 279 0.70 11.81 -5.59
N LEU A 280 0.34 10.94 -6.52
CA LEU A 280 -0.98 10.32 -6.62
C LEU A 280 -0.78 8.81 -6.62
N ARG A 281 -1.58 8.10 -5.83
CA ARG A 281 -1.71 6.64 -5.90
C ARG A 281 -3.18 6.27 -6.02
N LEU A 282 -3.45 5.33 -6.93
CA LEU A 282 -4.76 4.74 -7.15
C LEU A 282 -4.60 3.23 -6.99
N VAL A 283 -5.40 2.63 -6.13
CA VAL A 283 -5.43 1.19 -5.93
C VAL A 283 -6.86 0.68 -6.08
N GLY A 284 -6.99 -0.46 -6.74
CA GLY A 284 -8.24 -1.21 -6.82
C GLY A 284 -7.94 -2.70 -6.83
N ALA A 285 -8.70 -3.48 -6.07
CA ALA A 285 -8.69 -4.93 -6.16
C ALA A 285 -10.12 -5.46 -6.10
N VAL A 286 -10.44 -6.38 -7.01
CA VAL A 286 -11.76 -6.98 -7.14
C VAL A 286 -11.61 -8.48 -7.24
N SER A 287 -12.32 -9.20 -6.39
CA SER A 287 -12.51 -10.63 -6.50
C SER A 287 -13.98 -10.96 -6.78
N SER A 288 -14.20 -11.79 -7.79
CA SER A 288 -15.52 -12.20 -8.27
C SER A 288 -15.59 -13.72 -8.40
N GLY A 289 -16.80 -14.28 -8.31
CA GLY A 289 -17.02 -15.73 -8.29
C GLY A 289 -17.29 -16.25 -6.87
N ARG A 290 -17.56 -17.55 -6.72
CA ARG A 290 -17.98 -18.14 -5.44
C ARG A 290 -16.81 -18.22 -4.44
N GLY A 291 -15.64 -18.61 -4.92
CA GLY A 291 -14.39 -18.63 -4.15
C GLY A 291 -13.68 -17.28 -4.03
N TYR A 292 -14.41 -16.15 -4.10
CA TYR A 292 -13.79 -14.82 -4.02
C TYR A 292 -12.80 -14.67 -2.84
N ASN A 293 -11.73 -13.92 -3.07
CA ASN A 293 -10.79 -13.45 -2.06
C ASN A 293 -11.36 -12.27 -1.27
N ILE A 294 -10.86 -12.08 -0.06
CA ILE A 294 -11.14 -10.93 0.78
C ILE A 294 -9.86 -10.12 0.91
N TYR A 295 -10.01 -8.81 0.73
CA TYR A 295 -8.93 -7.82 0.85
C TYR A 295 -9.23 -6.92 2.03
N SER A 296 -8.19 -6.42 2.69
CA SER A 296 -8.28 -5.44 3.77
C SER A 296 -7.62 -4.12 3.39
N MET A 297 -8.13 -3.02 3.95
CA MET A 297 -7.56 -1.69 3.81
C MET A 297 -7.79 -0.84 5.08
N GLY A 298 -6.95 0.16 5.28
CA GLY A 298 -7.04 1.08 6.42
C GLY A 298 -5.67 1.35 7.06
N GLY A 299 -5.52 2.52 7.67
CA GLY A 299 -4.30 2.94 8.35
C GLY A 299 -3.08 3.07 7.44
N LEU A 300 -1.90 3.23 8.06
CA LEU A 300 -0.61 3.41 7.39
C LEU A 300 -0.68 4.40 6.20
N ASN A 301 -0.09 4.02 5.07
CA ASN A 301 -0.05 4.75 3.81
C ASN A 301 -1.21 4.34 2.86
N GLN A 302 -2.37 3.94 3.41
CA GLN A 302 -3.57 3.60 2.63
C GLN A 302 -4.73 4.56 2.91
N LEU A 303 -5.12 4.71 4.17
CA LEU A 303 -6.22 5.58 4.57
C LEU A 303 -5.94 6.13 5.97
N ARG A 304 -5.20 7.25 6.04
CA ARG A 304 -4.80 7.84 7.33
C ARG A 304 -5.99 8.34 8.12
N GLY A 305 -5.88 8.34 9.43
CA GLY A 305 -6.97 8.65 10.35
C GLY A 305 -7.99 7.52 10.53
N TYR A 306 -7.70 6.34 10.01
CA TYR A 306 -8.45 5.11 10.22
C TYR A 306 -7.48 4.05 10.73
N ASP A 307 -7.98 3.05 11.46
CA ASP A 307 -7.12 2.02 12.03
C ASP A 307 -6.55 1.13 10.92
N PHE A 308 -5.37 0.57 11.18
CA PHE A 308 -4.76 -0.40 10.28
C PHE A 308 -5.75 -1.52 9.94
N ARG A 309 -6.00 -1.76 8.65
CA ARG A 309 -6.89 -2.82 8.14
C ARG A 309 -8.33 -2.78 8.69
N GLU A 310 -8.80 -1.60 9.08
CA GLU A 310 -10.14 -1.42 9.65
C GLU A 310 -11.26 -1.91 8.71
N PHE A 311 -11.09 -1.80 7.39
CA PHE A 311 -12.10 -2.16 6.39
C PHE A 311 -11.68 -3.39 5.59
N PHE A 312 -12.64 -4.24 5.23
CA PHE A 312 -12.39 -5.39 4.37
C PHE A 312 -13.59 -5.72 3.49
N GLY A 313 -13.32 -6.45 2.41
CA GLY A 313 -14.33 -6.90 1.45
C GLY A 313 -13.70 -7.62 0.27
N SER A 314 -14.52 -8.22 -0.60
CA SER A 314 -14.02 -8.79 -1.85
C SER A 314 -13.74 -7.75 -2.94
N ARG A 315 -14.05 -6.49 -2.67
CA ARG A 315 -13.69 -5.31 -3.46
C ARG A 315 -13.08 -4.27 -2.54
N VAL A 316 -11.95 -3.70 -2.93
CA VAL A 316 -11.33 -2.54 -2.28
C VAL A 316 -10.93 -1.54 -3.35
N SER A 317 -11.08 -0.25 -3.05
CA SER A 317 -10.48 0.80 -3.86
C SER A 317 -10.15 2.01 -3.02
N PHE A 318 -9.00 2.61 -3.27
CA PHE A 318 -8.59 3.84 -2.62
C PHE A 318 -7.70 4.72 -3.50
N MET A 319 -7.66 5.99 -3.15
CA MET A 319 -6.83 7.04 -3.71
C MET A 319 -6.06 7.72 -2.58
N ASN A 320 -4.78 7.97 -2.81
CA ASN A 320 -3.96 8.86 -2.00
C ASN A 320 -3.44 10.00 -2.87
N LEU A 321 -3.69 11.24 -2.45
CA LEU A 321 -3.15 12.42 -3.08
C LEU A 321 -2.29 13.17 -2.07
N GLU A 322 -1.03 13.43 -2.41
CA GLU A 322 -0.09 14.09 -1.51
C GLU A 322 0.68 15.21 -2.20
N TYR A 323 0.91 16.29 -1.46
CA TYR A 323 1.91 17.30 -1.80
C TYR A 323 3.07 17.22 -0.81
N ARG A 324 4.25 16.80 -1.26
CA ARG A 324 5.44 16.58 -0.42
C ARG A 324 6.46 17.68 -0.62
N PHE A 325 7.03 18.21 0.47
CA PHE A 325 7.93 19.36 0.46
C PHE A 325 8.98 19.28 1.58
N PRO A 326 10.14 19.95 1.46
CA PRO A 326 11.15 19.92 2.52
C PRO A 326 10.73 20.84 3.68
N LEU A 327 10.99 20.42 4.92
CA LEU A 327 10.81 21.27 6.11
C LEU A 327 12.17 21.75 6.62
N VAL A 328 13.07 20.81 6.92
CA VAL A 328 14.40 21.10 7.49
C VAL A 328 15.43 20.15 6.90
N ASP A 329 16.55 20.72 6.43
CA ASP A 329 17.61 19.94 5.77
C ASP A 329 18.43 19.10 6.75
N ALA A 330 18.74 19.69 7.91
CA ALA A 330 19.48 19.02 8.97
C ALA A 330 19.16 19.64 10.34
N LEU A 331 18.91 18.79 11.32
CA LEU A 331 18.91 19.10 12.74
C LEU A 331 20.10 18.38 13.37
N ALA A 332 21.11 19.15 13.77
CA ALA A 332 22.34 18.61 14.36
C ALA A 332 22.24 18.59 15.89
N PHE A 333 22.52 17.44 16.48
CA PHE A 333 22.57 17.20 17.92
C PHE A 333 23.98 16.70 18.29
N PRO A 334 24.40 16.80 19.57
CA PRO A 334 25.70 16.28 20.01
C PRO A 334 25.95 14.78 19.73
N PHE A 335 24.89 14.00 19.55
CA PHE A 335 24.93 12.55 19.32
C PHE A 335 24.57 12.13 17.89
N GLY A 336 24.30 13.07 16.97
CA GLY A 336 23.94 12.73 15.59
C GLY A 336 23.23 13.85 14.83
N VAL A 337 22.93 13.60 13.56
CA VAL A 337 22.24 14.56 12.69
C VAL A 337 21.00 13.88 12.11
N ILE A 338 19.83 14.47 12.34
CA ILE A 338 18.61 14.12 11.62
C ILE A 338 18.61 14.93 10.33
N ARG A 339 18.60 14.26 9.18
CA ARG A 339 18.63 14.91 7.86
C ARG A 339 17.29 14.72 7.16
N ASP A 340 17.00 15.66 6.27
CA ASP A 340 15.87 15.59 5.33
C ASP A 340 14.54 15.34 6.05
N LEU A 341 14.21 16.23 7.00
CA LEU A 341 12.88 16.31 7.56
C LEU A 341 11.94 16.89 6.50
N ARG A 342 10.93 16.14 6.12
CA ARG A 342 10.02 16.49 5.03
C ARG A 342 8.58 16.51 5.52
N GLY A 343 7.82 17.46 5.00
CA GLY A 343 6.40 17.62 5.27
C GLY A 343 5.57 17.12 4.10
N PHE A 344 4.33 16.77 4.38
CA PHE A 344 3.35 16.47 3.36
C PHE A 344 1.96 16.97 3.76
N LEU A 345 1.18 17.37 2.76
CA LEU A 345 -0.27 17.51 2.83
C LEU A 345 -0.90 16.32 2.13
N PHE A 346 -2.01 15.80 2.63
CA PHE A 346 -2.65 14.64 2.00
C PHE A 346 -4.19 14.71 1.97
N LEU A 347 -4.74 13.96 1.03
CA LEU A 347 -6.15 13.56 0.94
C LEU A 347 -6.19 12.08 0.61
N ASP A 348 -6.78 11.29 1.50
CA ASP A 348 -7.00 9.87 1.31
C ASP A 348 -8.51 9.60 1.19
N VAL A 349 -8.89 8.76 0.24
CA VAL A 349 -10.29 8.40 -0.03
C VAL A 349 -10.35 6.93 -0.42
N GLY A 350 -11.26 6.15 0.14
CA GLY A 350 -11.44 4.76 -0.29
C GLY A 350 -12.58 4.04 0.40
N SER A 351 -12.76 2.77 0.03
CA SER A 351 -13.76 1.89 0.64
C SER A 351 -13.46 0.42 0.34
N ALA A 352 -13.99 -0.45 1.21
CA ALA A 352 -14.08 -1.89 1.00
C ALA A 352 -15.55 -2.34 1.03
N TRP A 353 -15.91 -3.30 0.19
CA TRP A 353 -17.27 -3.89 0.17
C TRP A 353 -17.26 -5.29 -0.45
N PHE A 354 -18.38 -6.00 -0.30
CA PHE A 354 -18.51 -7.38 -0.79
C PHE A 354 -19.23 -7.48 -2.13
N ALA A 355 -18.94 -8.59 -2.83
CA ALA A 355 -19.68 -9.04 -3.99
C ALA A 355 -21.17 -9.12 -3.65
N GLY A 356 -22.04 -8.67 -4.56
CA GLY A 356 -23.47 -8.61 -4.29
C GLY A 356 -23.93 -7.31 -3.63
N GLY A 357 -23.02 -6.44 -3.19
CA GLY A 357 -23.33 -5.09 -2.70
C GLY A 357 -23.46 -4.97 -1.19
N ASP A 358 -23.04 -5.97 -0.42
CA ASP A 358 -23.06 -5.91 1.05
C ASP A 358 -21.88 -5.09 1.59
N PHE A 359 -22.10 -4.43 2.72
CA PHE A 359 -21.10 -3.62 3.41
C PHE A 359 -20.92 -4.09 4.85
N TYR A 360 -19.66 -4.27 5.26
CA TYR A 360 -19.30 -4.53 6.65
C TYR A 360 -18.89 -3.21 7.31
N ASP A 361 -19.67 -2.74 8.28
CA ASP A 361 -19.22 -1.63 9.11
C ASP A 361 -18.38 -2.16 10.29
N PRO A 362 -17.17 -1.61 10.54
CA PRO A 362 -16.29 -2.08 11.61
C PRO A 362 -16.89 -2.08 13.02
N ARG A 363 -17.90 -1.22 13.26
CA ARG A 363 -18.55 -1.08 14.57
C ARG A 363 -19.96 -1.66 14.63
N LEU A 364 -20.60 -1.89 13.49
CA LEU A 364 -21.99 -2.34 13.41
C LEU A 364 -22.17 -3.70 12.72
N GLY A 365 -21.11 -4.25 12.12
CA GLY A 365 -21.18 -5.49 11.38
C GLY A 365 -21.92 -5.37 10.05
N PHE A 366 -22.47 -6.49 9.57
CA PHE A 366 -23.22 -6.56 8.32
C PHE A 366 -24.68 -6.13 8.46
N GLN A 367 -25.26 -6.22 9.65
CA GLN A 367 -26.69 -6.08 9.85
C GLN A 367 -27.12 -4.61 9.94
N VAL A 368 -28.26 -4.29 9.33
CA VAL A 368 -28.95 -3.01 9.52
C VAL A 368 -29.46 -2.94 10.95
N THR A 369 -29.25 -1.78 11.55
CA THR A 369 -29.73 -1.42 12.88
C THR A 369 -30.93 -0.47 12.76
N GLY A 370 -31.79 -0.46 13.77
CA GLY A 370 -32.88 0.48 13.94
C GLY A 370 -32.40 1.91 14.20
N ALA A 371 -33.35 2.84 14.06
CA ALA A 371 -33.20 4.23 14.45
C ALA A 371 -34.31 4.66 15.43
N ILE A 372 -33.93 5.37 16.48
CA ILE A 372 -34.85 5.94 17.48
C ILE A 372 -34.66 7.45 17.46
N ASN A 373 -35.75 8.21 17.28
CA ASN A 373 -35.73 9.67 17.20
C ASN A 373 -34.71 10.25 16.17
N GLY A 374 -34.51 9.54 15.05
CA GLY A 374 -33.56 9.93 14.01
C GLY A 374 -32.08 9.66 14.35
N GLY A 375 -31.80 8.98 15.47
CA GLY A 375 -30.47 8.52 15.86
C GLY A 375 -30.31 7.00 15.70
N LEU A 376 -29.08 6.56 15.48
CA LEU A 376 -28.70 5.14 15.39
C LEU A 376 -28.91 4.41 16.74
N ASP A 377 -29.59 3.26 16.71
CA ASP A 377 -29.61 2.30 17.82
C ASP A 377 -28.77 1.07 17.49
N ALA A 378 -27.52 1.03 17.96
CA ALA A 378 -26.55 -0.01 17.63
C ALA A 378 -26.88 -1.40 18.21
N ASN A 379 -27.82 -1.51 19.16
CA ASN A 379 -28.13 -2.76 19.86
C ASN A 379 -29.31 -3.53 19.24
N THR A 380 -29.65 -3.22 18.00
CA THR A 380 -30.82 -3.76 17.31
C THR A 380 -30.42 -4.61 16.13
N VAL A 381 -31.19 -5.68 15.90
CA VAL A 381 -31.07 -6.53 14.70
C VAL A 381 -32.40 -6.45 13.97
N ILE A 382 -32.37 -5.93 12.75
CA ILE A 382 -33.56 -5.83 11.90
C ILE A 382 -33.71 -7.11 11.09
N LEU A 383 -34.89 -7.73 11.19
CA LEU A 383 -35.24 -8.96 10.48
C LEU A 383 -36.23 -8.67 9.35
N ASP A 384 -36.13 -9.43 8.25
CA ASP A 384 -37.09 -9.40 7.16
C ASP A 384 -38.36 -10.23 7.47
N ALA A 385 -39.31 -10.27 6.52
CA ALA A 385 -40.56 -11.02 6.67
C ALA A 385 -40.36 -12.55 6.80
N PHE A 386 -39.16 -13.05 6.50
CA PHE A 386 -38.76 -14.45 6.60
C PHE A 386 -37.86 -14.71 7.82
N ASN A 387 -37.76 -13.74 8.73
CA ASN A 387 -36.97 -13.81 9.96
C ASN A 387 -35.45 -13.90 9.71
N ASN A 388 -34.97 -13.41 8.55
CA ASN A 388 -33.55 -13.30 8.25
C ASN A 388 -33.04 -11.89 8.58
N PRO A 389 -31.81 -11.73 9.11
CA PRO A 389 -31.21 -10.42 9.29
C PRO A 389 -31.08 -9.64 7.97
N VAL A 390 -31.49 -8.37 7.99
CA VAL A 390 -31.33 -7.47 6.85
C VAL A 390 -29.91 -6.94 6.81
N ASN A 391 -29.20 -7.19 5.71
CA ASN A 391 -27.82 -6.73 5.53
C ASN A 391 -27.74 -5.30 4.96
N ARG A 392 -26.71 -4.57 5.41
CA ARG A 392 -26.36 -3.23 4.95
C ARG A 392 -25.89 -3.27 3.52
N ARG A 393 -26.35 -2.31 2.72
CA ARG A 393 -26.01 -2.21 1.30
C ARG A 393 -25.03 -1.07 1.08
N TYR A 394 -23.95 -1.40 0.38
CA TYR A 394 -22.88 -0.47 0.07
C TYR A 394 -23.36 0.69 -0.79
N LYS A 395 -23.16 1.91 -0.29
CA LYS A 395 -23.41 3.17 -0.99
C LYS A 395 -22.29 4.15 -0.68
N PHE A 396 -21.36 4.33 -1.62
CA PHE A 396 -20.19 5.21 -1.41
C PHE A 396 -20.56 6.65 -1.01
N TRP A 397 -21.51 7.26 -1.72
CA TRP A 397 -21.95 8.65 -1.52
C TRP A 397 -23.45 8.71 -1.21
N ASP A 398 -23.81 9.41 -0.15
CA ASP A 398 -25.20 9.71 0.16
C ASP A 398 -25.64 11.06 -0.41
N SER A 399 -26.20 11.02 -1.62
CA SER A 399 -26.70 12.19 -2.33
C SER A 399 -27.79 12.97 -1.59
N LYS A 400 -28.58 12.31 -0.71
CA LYS A 400 -29.66 12.97 0.03
C LYS A 400 -29.12 13.93 1.10
N ASN A 401 -28.06 13.53 1.79
CA ASN A 401 -27.45 14.30 2.87
C ASN A 401 -26.19 15.06 2.44
N GLY A 402 -25.71 14.86 1.19
CA GLY A 402 -24.51 15.51 0.67
C GLY A 402 -23.24 15.09 1.42
N LYS A 403 -23.18 13.84 1.87
CA LYS A 403 -22.09 13.27 2.69
C LYS A 403 -21.63 11.94 2.11
N LEU A 404 -20.47 11.48 2.57
CA LEU A 404 -20.06 10.10 2.33
C LEU A 404 -21.05 9.15 3.01
N GLY A 405 -21.38 8.06 2.33
CA GLY A 405 -22.09 6.94 2.94
C GLY A 405 -21.08 5.97 3.52
N ASP A 406 -20.85 4.89 2.79
CA ASP A 406 -19.91 3.83 3.14
C ASP A 406 -18.48 4.11 2.62
N GLY A 407 -18.33 5.16 1.81
CA GLY A 407 -17.01 5.73 1.50
C GLY A 407 -16.34 6.31 2.74
N ARG A 408 -15.01 6.27 2.75
CA ARG A 408 -14.18 6.77 3.85
C ARG A 408 -13.15 7.72 3.29
N ALA A 409 -13.03 8.89 3.91
CA ALA A 409 -12.04 9.88 3.50
C ALA A 409 -11.44 10.60 4.70
N SER A 410 -10.25 11.11 4.51
CA SER A 410 -9.56 11.99 5.44
C SER A 410 -8.61 12.91 4.70
N TYR A 411 -8.34 14.07 5.28
CA TYR A 411 -7.31 14.97 4.79
C TYR A 411 -6.47 15.45 5.96
N GLY A 412 -5.28 15.93 5.68
CA GLY A 412 -4.40 16.33 6.76
C GLY A 412 -3.02 16.73 6.32
N PHE A 413 -2.13 16.74 7.31
CA PHE A 413 -0.73 17.01 7.11
C PHE A 413 0.11 16.12 8.01
N GLY A 414 1.38 15.99 7.67
CA GLY A 414 2.32 15.22 8.45
C GLY A 414 3.75 15.54 8.07
N TRP A 415 4.66 14.85 8.72
CA TRP A 415 6.07 14.92 8.41
C TRP A 415 6.74 13.59 8.65
N GLY A 416 7.83 13.37 7.94
CA GLY A 416 8.66 12.20 8.09
C GLY A 416 10.14 12.53 8.01
N PHE A 417 10.95 11.66 8.61
CA PHE A 417 12.41 11.72 8.55
C PHE A 417 12.98 10.31 8.63
N TYR A 418 14.22 10.16 8.15
CA TYR A 418 14.95 8.92 8.29
C TYR A 418 15.77 8.90 9.59
N LEU A 419 15.63 7.82 10.35
CA LEU A 419 16.51 7.47 11.46
C LEU A 419 17.16 6.12 11.15
N GLY A 420 18.36 6.17 10.56
CA GLY A 420 19.01 4.97 10.03
C GLY A 420 18.16 4.32 8.92
N PRO A 421 17.81 3.03 9.01
CA PRO A 421 16.99 2.35 8.00
C PRO A 421 15.48 2.66 8.13
N PHE A 422 15.06 3.33 9.20
CA PHE A 422 13.64 3.54 9.51
C PHE A 422 13.17 4.90 8.99
N GLN A 423 12.04 4.88 8.28
CA GLN A 423 11.30 6.08 7.93
C GLN A 423 10.19 6.28 8.97
N LEU A 424 10.40 7.25 9.85
CA LEU A 424 9.43 7.60 10.90
C LEU A 424 8.49 8.64 10.35
N THR A 425 7.18 8.42 10.50
CA THR A 425 6.16 9.33 9.98
C THR A 425 5.15 9.68 11.07
N TRP A 426 4.87 10.97 11.20
CA TRP A 426 3.78 11.50 12.00
C TRP A 426 2.75 12.12 11.09
N SER A 427 1.46 11.87 11.33
CA SER A 427 0.38 12.50 10.57
C SER A 427 -0.80 12.91 11.46
N PHE A 428 -1.43 14.02 11.10
CA PHE A 428 -2.68 14.50 11.67
C PHE A 428 -3.74 14.43 10.58
N ALA A 429 -4.76 13.62 10.79
CA ALA A 429 -5.83 13.37 9.85
C ALA A 429 -7.16 13.91 10.40
N LYS A 430 -7.89 14.67 9.59
CA LYS A 430 -9.29 15.02 9.83
C LYS A 430 -10.16 14.11 8.98
N GLN A 431 -10.99 13.29 9.62
CA GLN A 431 -11.95 12.44 8.92
C GLN A 431 -13.08 13.28 8.31
N PHE A 432 -13.59 12.86 7.16
CA PHE A 432 -14.84 13.41 6.61
C PHE A 432 -16.05 12.88 7.42
N PRO A 433 -17.14 13.66 7.51
CA PRO A 433 -18.39 13.17 8.08
C PRO A 433 -19.04 12.14 7.16
N ASN A 434 -19.55 11.07 7.75
CA ASN A 434 -20.21 9.99 7.04
C ASN A 434 -21.65 9.81 7.53
N THR A 435 -22.43 9.05 6.76
CA THR A 435 -23.76 8.57 7.14
C THR A 435 -23.75 7.06 7.21
N VAL A 436 -24.68 6.49 7.96
CA VAL A 436 -24.85 5.05 8.12
C VAL A 436 -26.29 4.66 7.81
N GLU A 437 -26.48 3.51 7.15
CA GLU A 437 -27.82 2.98 6.83
C GLU A 437 -28.54 2.53 8.10
N VAL A 438 -29.81 2.88 8.25
CA VAL A 438 -30.63 2.49 9.40
C VAL A 438 -32.04 2.18 8.95
N CYS A 439 -32.71 1.36 9.73
CA CYS A 439 -34.14 1.11 9.57
C CYS A 439 -34.92 2.11 10.43
N ASN A 440 -35.69 2.98 9.80
CA ASN A 440 -36.63 3.83 10.54
C ASN A 440 -37.90 3.01 10.83
N THR A 441 -37.91 2.32 11.96
CA THR A 441 -39.08 1.59 12.44
C THR A 441 -39.91 2.48 13.35
N VAL A 442 -41.23 2.56 13.09
CA VAL A 442 -42.18 3.11 14.06
C VAL A 442 -42.44 2.01 15.10
N CYS A 443 -41.52 1.80 16.04
CA CYS A 443 -41.70 0.88 17.16
C CYS A 443 -41.80 1.70 18.45
N ASP A 444 -42.86 1.45 19.23
CA ASP A 444 -43.12 2.10 20.51
C ASP A 444 -42.38 1.35 21.62
N PRO A 445 -41.35 1.96 22.26
CA PRO A 445 -40.56 1.30 23.29
C PRO A 445 -41.35 1.01 24.58
N THR A 446 -42.62 1.41 24.68
CA THR A 446 -43.46 1.14 25.86
C THR A 446 -44.18 -0.21 25.84
N ILE A 447 -44.06 -1.00 24.76
CA ILE A 447 -44.74 -2.29 24.61
C ILE A 447 -43.73 -3.45 24.75
N PRO A 448 -43.74 -4.20 25.88
CA PRO A 448 -42.88 -5.36 26.05
C PRO A 448 -43.32 -6.49 25.11
N GLY A 449 -42.41 -6.94 24.23
CA GLY A 449 -42.65 -8.06 23.30
C GLY A 449 -42.82 -7.67 21.84
N ASP A 450 -42.72 -6.38 21.50
CA ASP A 450 -42.61 -5.94 20.11
C ASP A 450 -41.20 -6.27 19.60
N SER A 451 -40.99 -7.51 19.15
CA SER A 451 -39.84 -7.81 18.29
C SER A 451 -39.93 -6.93 17.04
N TYR A 452 -38.79 -6.54 16.45
CA TYR A 452 -38.70 -5.82 15.17
C TYR A 452 -39.17 -6.68 13.99
N THR A 453 -40.38 -7.22 14.10
CA THR A 453 -41.06 -8.10 13.17
C THR A 453 -42.25 -7.32 12.64
N ALA A 454 -42.22 -7.00 11.35
CA ALA A 454 -43.37 -6.52 10.58
C ALA A 454 -43.84 -5.07 10.83
N ASN A 455 -43.03 -4.10 10.39
CA ASN A 455 -43.54 -2.90 9.71
C ASN A 455 -42.58 -2.60 8.55
N PRO A 456 -43.02 -1.99 7.42
CA PRO A 456 -42.15 -1.85 6.26
C PRO A 456 -40.92 -1.00 6.64
N CYS A 457 -39.79 -1.69 6.84
CA CYS A 457 -38.53 -1.09 7.20
C CYS A 457 -38.16 -0.07 6.12
N SER A 458 -38.30 1.22 6.44
CA SER A 458 -37.86 2.27 5.54
C SER A 458 -36.36 2.49 5.78
N LEU A 459 -35.55 1.94 4.87
CA LEU A 459 -34.11 2.16 4.89
C LEU A 459 -33.82 3.64 4.61
N THR A 460 -33.21 4.28 5.59
CA THR A 460 -32.77 5.68 5.55
C THR A 460 -31.30 5.75 5.95
N ARG A 461 -30.66 6.90 5.76
CA ARG A 461 -29.31 7.12 6.28
C ARG A 461 -29.32 8.28 7.24
N VAL A 462 -28.69 8.07 8.39
CA VAL A 462 -28.51 9.07 9.45
C VAL A 462 -27.02 9.36 9.60
N ASP A 463 -26.68 10.45 10.28
CA ASP A 463 -25.28 10.76 10.57
C ASP A 463 -24.64 9.64 11.39
N ASP A 464 -23.44 9.20 10.97
CA ASP A 464 -22.68 8.17 11.66
C ASP A 464 -22.19 8.73 13.02
N PRO A 465 -22.73 8.25 14.16
CA PRO A 465 -22.36 8.79 15.47
C PRO A 465 -20.93 8.41 15.86
N PHE A 466 -20.36 7.40 15.22
CA PHE A 466 -19.03 6.87 15.49
C PHE A 466 -17.91 7.62 14.79
N ARG A 467 -18.23 8.35 13.71
CA ARG A 467 -17.28 9.06 12.86
C ARG A 467 -17.74 10.49 12.56
N LYS A 468 -17.90 11.29 13.62
CA LYS A 468 -18.26 12.72 13.55
C LYS A 468 -17.13 13.63 13.04
N GLY A 469 -16.37 13.19 12.05
CA GLY A 469 -15.23 13.92 11.51
C GLY A 469 -14.17 14.21 12.57
N GLY A 470 -13.73 13.19 13.30
CA GLY A 470 -12.70 13.34 14.34
C GLY A 470 -11.34 13.74 13.77
N THR A 471 -10.48 14.30 14.63
CA THR A 471 -9.05 14.45 14.31
C THR A 471 -8.30 13.28 14.94
N VAL A 472 -7.50 12.59 14.15
CA VAL A 472 -6.71 11.43 14.57
C VAL A 472 -5.23 11.76 14.34
N SER A 473 -4.41 11.51 15.36
CA SER A 473 -2.96 11.61 15.26
C SER A 473 -2.38 10.21 15.17
N GLN A 474 -1.52 9.96 14.19
CA GLN A 474 -0.93 8.65 13.95
C GLN A 474 0.58 8.76 13.85
N PHE A 475 1.26 7.77 14.42
CA PHE A 475 2.68 7.53 14.23
C PHE A 475 2.86 6.15 13.62
N TYR A 476 3.65 6.06 12.57
CA TYR A 476 3.98 4.78 11.96
C TYR A 476 5.38 4.78 11.37
N ILE A 477 5.93 3.58 11.25
CA ILE A 477 7.22 3.34 10.59
C ILE A 477 6.92 2.55 9.32
N ALA A 478 6.99 3.21 8.17
CA ALA A 478 6.78 2.59 6.87
C ALA A 478 7.42 3.46 5.78
N ARG A 479 7.82 2.83 4.67
CA ARG A 479 8.24 3.59 3.49
C ARG A 479 7.03 4.21 2.80
N GLU A 480 7.17 5.46 2.35
CA GLU A 480 6.31 6.00 1.28
C GLU A 480 6.42 5.04 0.08
N PHE A 481 5.34 4.59 -0.56
CA PHE A 481 4.43 5.46 -1.28
C PHE A 481 5.02 5.78 -2.64
#